data_AF-A0A0S6VXW9-F1
#
_entry.id   AF-A0A0S6VXW9-F1
#
_cell.length_a   1.000
_cell.length_b   1.000
_cell.length_c   1.000
_cell.angle_alpha   90.00
_cell.angle_beta   90.00
_cell.angle_gamma   90.00
#
_symmetry.space_group_name_H-M   'P 1'
#
loop_
_entity.id
_entity.type
_entity.pdbx_description
1 polymer ?
#
loop_
_entity_poly.entity_id
_entity_poly.type
_entity_poly.pdbx_seq_one_letter_code
_entity_poly.pdbx_strand_id
1 'polypeptide(L)'
;MNHPFDIEFQASSSTFPHIVEARTATLSAMKETPQEQHLHENFLPGKITKEGFLGDDTRHIHDIIEADAHTLARLGVTPQQIADRLQYFIEEGKKGLESPIDLGNFVVTAIWDRGMLPSPFGDPKRLYHKIVATVQNTRLQKEIRFTQLNVHMIREHGFFEGKGSIFRLEPETVVEILEIQPETAL
;
A
#
# COMPACT_ATOMS: atom_id res chain seq x y z
N MET A 1 -1.89 -16.94 -69.84
CA MET A 1 -2.08 -18.25 -70.51
C MET A 1 -0.90 -19.13 -70.14
N ASN A 2 -1.20 -20.26 -69.48
CA ASN A 2 -0.47 -21.54 -69.35
C ASN A 2 1.01 -21.58 -68.93
N HIS A 3 1.24 -21.90 -67.64
CA HIS A 3 1.80 -23.16 -67.07
C HIS A 3 3.10 -23.80 -67.67
N PRO A 4 3.77 -24.71 -66.94
CA PRO A 4 4.67 -24.55 -65.77
C PRO A 4 6.04 -25.22 -66.09
N PHE A 5 7.02 -25.32 -65.17
CA PHE A 5 7.97 -26.46 -65.12
C PHE A 5 8.80 -26.40 -63.82
N ASP A 6 8.61 -27.42 -62.99
CA ASP A 6 9.44 -27.82 -61.86
C ASP A 6 10.76 -28.44 -62.34
N ILE A 7 11.90 -28.16 -61.68
CA ILE A 7 13.01 -29.11 -61.46
C ILE A 7 13.69 -28.82 -60.10
N GLU A 8 13.83 -29.90 -59.32
CA GLU A 8 14.46 -30.06 -57.99
C GLU A 8 16.00 -30.03 -57.96
N PHE A 9 16.53 -30.08 -56.71
CA PHE A 9 17.86 -30.54 -56.25
C PHE A 9 18.98 -29.46 -56.21
N GLN A 10 19.69 -29.19 -55.10
CA GLN A 10 20.27 -30.07 -54.08
C GLN A 10 20.35 -29.44 -52.67
N ALA A 11 20.28 -30.32 -51.67
CA ALA A 11 20.52 -30.05 -50.26
C ALA A 11 22.00 -29.77 -49.94
N SER A 12 22.26 -28.85 -49.01
CA SER A 12 23.47 -28.88 -48.18
C SER A 12 23.11 -28.66 -46.71
N SER A 13 23.45 -29.66 -45.93
CA SER A 13 23.37 -29.78 -44.48
C SER A 13 24.13 -28.71 -43.71
N SER A 14 23.51 -28.14 -42.67
CA SER A 14 24.24 -27.81 -41.43
C SER A 14 23.32 -28.01 -40.22
N THR A 15 23.52 -29.15 -39.58
CA THR A 15 23.00 -29.54 -38.27
C THR A 15 23.65 -28.70 -37.15
N PHE A 16 22.93 -28.62 -36.01
CA PHE A 16 23.35 -28.27 -34.62
C PHE A 16 22.84 -26.93 -34.05
N PRO A 17 22.46 -26.88 -32.75
CA PRO A 17 21.42 -27.67 -32.09
C PRO A 17 20.41 -26.78 -31.31
N HIS A 18 19.29 -27.38 -30.91
CA HIS A 18 18.41 -26.88 -29.84
C HIS A 18 19.20 -26.67 -28.54
N ILE A 19 19.15 -25.46 -27.97
CA ILE A 19 19.22 -25.25 -26.52
C ILE A 19 18.11 -24.26 -26.11
N VAL A 20 17.25 -24.79 -25.25
CA VAL A 20 16.23 -24.15 -24.43
C VAL A 20 16.90 -23.14 -23.50
N GLU A 21 16.34 -21.93 -23.34
CA GLU A 21 16.33 -21.31 -22.01
C GLU A 21 15.34 -20.15 -21.91
N ALA A 22 14.53 -20.26 -20.87
CA ALA A 22 13.50 -19.32 -20.49
C ALA A 22 14.13 -17.96 -20.16
N ARG A 23 13.59 -16.89 -20.72
CA ARG A 23 13.84 -15.53 -20.21
C ARG A 23 12.89 -15.27 -19.03
N THR A 24 13.11 -16.01 -17.96
CA THR A 24 12.56 -15.71 -16.64
C THR A 24 13.64 -15.02 -15.82
N ALA A 25 13.23 -13.96 -15.12
CA ALA A 25 13.93 -13.31 -14.02
C ALA A 25 15.30 -12.69 -14.34
N THR A 26 15.32 -11.39 -14.59
CA THR A 26 16.46 -10.57 -14.16
C THR A 26 16.01 -9.16 -13.84
N LEU A 27 15.73 -8.91 -12.56
CA LEU A 27 15.98 -7.67 -11.80
C LEU A 27 15.24 -7.73 -10.45
N SER A 28 15.90 -8.29 -9.45
CA SER A 28 15.98 -7.76 -8.08
C SER A 28 16.59 -8.82 -7.18
N ALA A 29 17.92 -8.91 -7.22
CA ALA A 29 18.67 -9.43 -6.08
C ALA A 29 19.52 -8.25 -5.59
N MET A 30 18.86 -7.16 -5.18
CA MET A 30 19.47 -6.30 -4.19
C MET A 30 19.61 -7.16 -2.93
N LYS A 31 20.85 -7.44 -2.56
CA LYS A 31 21.14 -8.21 -1.34
C LYS A 31 20.73 -7.33 -0.17
N GLU A 32 19.53 -7.56 0.35
CA GLU A 32 19.00 -6.83 1.51
C GLU A 32 20.06 -6.80 2.60
N THR A 33 20.33 -5.60 3.12
CA THR A 33 21.22 -5.42 4.24
C THR A 33 20.65 -6.12 5.47
N PRO A 34 21.48 -6.55 6.45
CA PRO A 34 20.99 -7.12 7.70
C PRO A 34 20.01 -6.19 8.43
N GLN A 35 20.13 -4.87 8.25
CA GLN A 35 19.17 -3.91 8.78
C GLN A 35 17.80 -3.98 8.08
N GLU A 36 17.76 -4.13 6.76
CA GLU A 36 16.53 -4.28 5.97
C GLU A 36 15.82 -5.61 6.28
N GLN A 37 16.59 -6.69 6.48
CA GLN A 37 16.03 -7.99 6.88
C GLN A 37 15.40 -7.94 8.27
N HIS A 38 16.07 -7.31 9.24
CA HIS A 38 15.52 -7.13 10.58
C HIS A 38 14.27 -6.24 10.57
N LEU A 39 14.25 -5.24 9.69
CA LEU A 39 13.08 -4.38 9.49
C LEU A 39 11.89 -5.18 8.96
N HIS A 40 12.11 -6.06 7.99
CA HIS A 40 11.05 -6.89 7.41
C HIS A 40 10.36 -7.77 8.45
N GLU A 41 11.09 -8.31 9.44
CA GLU A 41 10.49 -9.11 10.50
C GLU A 41 9.38 -8.34 11.25
N ASN A 42 9.52 -7.03 11.45
CA ASN A 42 8.50 -6.24 12.15
C ASN A 42 7.14 -6.20 11.43
N PHE A 43 7.14 -6.45 10.12
CA PHE A 43 5.92 -6.45 9.29
C PHE A 43 5.16 -7.77 9.37
N LEU A 44 5.82 -8.84 9.85
CA LEU A 44 5.25 -10.18 9.89
C LEU A 44 4.24 -10.34 11.05
N PRO A 45 3.23 -11.21 10.87
CA PRO A 45 2.30 -11.57 11.94
C PRO A 45 3.00 -12.04 13.22
N GLY A 46 2.52 -11.57 14.38
CA GLY A 46 3.00 -11.95 15.70
C GLY A 46 4.21 -11.18 16.21
N LYS A 47 4.79 -10.26 15.41
CA LYS A 47 5.98 -9.49 15.79
C LYS A 47 5.64 -8.19 16.51
N ILE A 48 4.77 -7.37 15.92
CA ILE A 48 4.21 -6.16 16.55
C ILE A 48 2.70 -6.30 16.74
N THR A 49 1.98 -6.67 15.69
CA THR A 49 0.55 -6.98 15.72
C THR A 49 0.35 -8.47 15.51
N LYS A 50 -0.80 -9.01 15.93
CA LYS A 50 -1.10 -10.43 15.74
C LYS A 50 -1.20 -10.77 14.24
N GLU A 51 -1.79 -9.88 13.46
CA GLU A 51 -2.07 -10.07 12.03
C GLU A 51 -0.95 -9.58 11.10
N GLY A 52 0.04 -8.85 11.61
CA GLY A 52 1.08 -8.22 10.78
C GLY A 52 0.57 -7.00 10.03
N PHE A 53 1.31 -6.58 9.00
CA PHE A 53 1.01 -5.39 8.19
C PHE A 53 0.95 -5.67 6.69
N LEU A 54 1.21 -6.91 6.25
CA LEU A 54 1.31 -7.27 4.84
C LEU A 54 0.09 -8.02 4.31
N GLY A 55 -0.74 -8.61 5.18
CA GLY A 55 -1.83 -9.47 4.73
C GLY A 55 -1.33 -10.63 3.87
N ASP A 56 -1.90 -10.76 2.67
CA ASP A 56 -1.51 -11.75 1.66
C ASP A 56 -0.52 -11.18 0.63
N ASP A 57 -0.04 -9.95 0.82
CA ASP A 57 0.87 -9.29 -0.10
C ASP A 57 2.26 -9.92 -0.03
N THR A 58 2.71 -10.44 -1.17
CA THR A 58 4.02 -11.09 -1.31
C THR A 58 5.07 -10.18 -1.91
N ARG A 59 4.70 -8.94 -2.27
CA ARG A 59 5.64 -7.95 -2.80
C ARG A 59 6.61 -7.50 -1.72
N HIS A 60 7.77 -7.02 -2.14
CA HIS A 60 8.68 -6.36 -1.21
C HIS A 60 8.08 -5.03 -0.74
N ILE A 61 8.39 -4.60 0.50
CA ILE A 61 7.80 -3.40 1.12
C ILE A 61 8.01 -2.16 0.24
N HIS A 62 9.18 -2.04 -0.38
CA HIS A 62 9.50 -0.92 -1.28
C HIS A 62 8.61 -0.91 -2.54
N ASP A 63 8.30 -2.08 -3.10
CA ASP A 63 7.43 -2.19 -4.27
C ASP A 63 5.98 -1.81 -3.94
N ILE A 64 5.53 -2.09 -2.71
CA ILE A 64 4.22 -1.66 -2.22
C ILE A 64 4.18 -0.13 -2.14
N ILE A 65 5.18 0.48 -1.49
CA ILE A 65 5.29 1.93 -1.33
C ILE A 65 5.37 2.63 -2.70
N GLU A 66 6.20 2.12 -3.61
CA GLU A 66 6.36 2.69 -4.96
C GLU A 66 5.06 2.60 -5.77
N ALA A 67 4.37 1.45 -5.72
CA ALA A 67 3.08 1.29 -6.39
C ALA A 67 2.03 2.28 -5.87
N ASP A 68 1.94 2.46 -4.56
CA ASP A 68 1.02 3.42 -3.95
C ASP A 68 1.41 4.87 -4.29
N ALA A 69 2.71 5.19 -4.30
CA ALA A 69 3.23 6.50 -4.69
C ALA A 69 2.88 6.85 -6.16
N HIS A 70 2.94 5.90 -7.08
CA HIS A 70 2.51 6.10 -8.47
C HIS A 70 1.01 6.42 -8.58
N THR A 71 0.18 5.75 -7.77
CA THR A 71 -1.26 6.04 -7.71
C THR A 71 -1.50 7.45 -7.20
N LEU A 72 -0.83 7.85 -6.11
CA LEU A 72 -0.92 9.19 -5.55
C LEU A 72 -0.50 10.28 -6.53
N ALA A 73 0.61 10.06 -7.26
CA ALA A 73 1.07 10.98 -8.30
C ALA A 73 0.01 11.19 -9.41
N ARG A 74 -0.67 10.13 -9.85
CA ARG A 74 -1.77 10.22 -10.83
C ARG A 74 -2.98 10.97 -10.28
N LEU A 75 -3.26 10.85 -8.98
CA LEU A 75 -4.34 11.58 -8.31
C LEU A 75 -3.98 13.03 -7.99
N GLY A 76 -2.70 13.41 -8.10
CA GLY A 76 -2.20 14.73 -7.71
C GLY A 76 -2.27 14.99 -6.20
N VAL A 77 -2.16 13.94 -5.38
CA VAL A 77 -2.26 14.02 -3.92
C VAL A 77 -0.96 13.52 -3.29
N THR A 78 -0.56 14.09 -2.15
CA THR A 78 0.63 13.68 -1.40
C THR A 78 0.29 12.77 -0.21
N PRO A 79 1.23 11.93 0.26
CA PRO A 79 1.06 11.18 1.51
C PRO A 79 0.74 12.10 2.71
N GLN A 80 1.29 13.31 2.74
CA GLN A 80 1.06 14.29 3.80
C GLN A 80 -0.39 14.77 3.83
N GLN A 81 -1.00 15.07 2.67
CA GLN A 81 -2.41 15.46 2.60
C GLN A 81 -3.32 14.34 3.14
N ILE A 82 -3.03 13.08 2.80
CA ILE A 82 -3.77 11.93 3.31
C ILE A 82 -3.59 11.81 4.82
N ALA A 83 -2.36 11.84 5.31
CA ALA A 83 -2.10 11.73 6.73
C ALA A 83 -2.73 12.89 7.53
N ASP A 84 -2.73 14.12 7.00
CA ASP A 84 -3.40 15.27 7.63
C ASP A 84 -4.90 15.04 7.74
N ARG A 85 -5.51 14.54 6.66
CA ARG A 85 -6.95 14.25 6.63
C ARG A 85 -7.33 13.13 7.60
N LEU A 86 -6.57 12.05 7.63
CA LEU A 86 -6.77 10.95 8.59
C LEU A 86 -6.58 11.42 10.04
N GLN A 87 -5.56 12.23 10.30
CA GLN A 87 -5.29 12.77 11.64
C GLN A 87 -6.42 13.69 12.11
N TYR A 88 -6.96 14.54 11.23
CA TYR A 88 -8.12 15.38 11.52
C TYR A 88 -9.30 14.53 12.03
N PHE A 89 -9.65 13.46 11.32
CA PHE A 89 -10.75 12.59 11.73
C PHE A 89 -10.51 11.89 13.07
N ILE A 90 -9.27 11.46 13.36
CA ILE A 90 -8.92 10.92 14.67
C ILE A 90 -9.16 11.97 15.77
N GLU A 91 -8.69 13.21 15.57
CA GLU A 91 -8.83 14.26 16.59
C GLU A 91 -10.28 14.69 16.79
N GLU A 92 -11.09 14.76 15.73
CA GLU A 92 -12.53 15.00 15.86
C GLU A 92 -13.25 13.83 16.55
N GLY A 93 -12.97 12.58 16.14
CA GLY A 93 -13.60 11.39 16.72
C GLY A 93 -13.29 11.22 18.21
N LYS A 94 -12.09 11.58 18.67
CA LYS A 94 -11.70 11.54 20.09
C LYS A 94 -12.58 12.42 20.96
N LYS A 95 -13.16 13.50 20.42
CA LYS A 95 -14.08 14.38 21.17
C LYS A 95 -15.38 13.67 21.56
N GLY A 96 -15.76 12.63 20.80
CA GLY A 96 -16.95 11.83 21.06
C GLY A 96 -16.79 10.77 22.14
N LEU A 97 -15.58 10.55 22.67
CA LEU A 97 -15.31 9.51 23.68
C LEU A 97 -15.92 8.15 23.28
N GLU A 98 -15.54 7.66 22.09
CA GLU A 98 -16.06 6.43 21.48
C GLU A 98 -17.52 6.48 20.99
N SER A 99 -18.19 7.62 21.13
CA SER A 99 -19.47 7.88 20.46
C SER A 99 -19.28 8.51 19.07
N PRO A 100 -20.18 8.24 18.10
CA PRO A 100 -20.13 8.88 16.79
C PRO A 100 -20.23 10.41 16.88
N ILE A 101 -19.41 11.10 16.09
CA ILE A 101 -19.43 12.56 15.89
C ILE A 101 -19.85 12.86 14.45
N ASP A 102 -20.88 13.69 14.29
CA ASP A 102 -21.34 14.20 13.00
C ASP A 102 -20.55 15.47 12.61
N LEU A 103 -19.95 15.44 11.42
CA LEU A 103 -19.16 16.51 10.81
C LEU A 103 -19.78 16.96 9.46
N GLY A 104 -21.10 16.82 9.31
CA GLY A 104 -21.87 17.12 8.11
C GLY A 104 -21.93 15.93 7.15
N ASN A 105 -21.06 15.91 6.14
CA ASN A 105 -21.00 14.80 5.18
C ASN A 105 -20.26 13.56 5.73
N PHE A 106 -19.75 13.65 6.96
CA PHE A 106 -18.96 12.62 7.59
C PHE A 106 -19.47 12.30 8.97
N VAL A 107 -19.50 11.01 9.31
CA VAL A 107 -19.65 10.53 10.68
C VAL A 107 -18.35 9.82 11.06
N VAL A 108 -17.75 10.18 12.19
CA VAL A 108 -16.52 9.58 12.67
C VAL A 108 -16.68 9.00 14.06
N THR A 109 -16.14 7.81 14.27
CA THR A 109 -16.02 7.17 15.59
C THR A 109 -14.56 6.80 15.80
N ALA A 110 -13.98 7.21 16.93
CA ALA A 110 -12.64 6.79 17.35
C ALA A 110 -12.72 5.93 18.61
N ILE A 111 -12.24 4.69 18.53
CA ILE A 111 -12.25 3.70 19.62
C ILE A 111 -10.83 3.56 20.16
N TRP A 112 -10.71 3.50 21.49
CA TRP A 112 -9.44 3.35 22.18
C TRP A 112 -9.25 1.94 22.73
N ASP A 113 -8.22 1.26 22.24
CA ASP A 113 -7.73 0.03 22.84
C ASP A 113 -6.50 0.30 23.73
N ARG A 114 -6.24 -0.61 24.66
CA ARG A 114 -5.17 -0.45 25.64
C ARG A 114 -3.79 -0.70 25.03
N GLY A 115 -2.84 0.08 25.54
CA GLY A 115 -1.43 -0.05 25.22
C GLY A 115 -1.00 0.78 24.01
N MET A 116 0.25 0.56 23.62
CA MET A 116 0.91 1.31 22.57
C MET A 116 1.55 0.36 21.56
N LEU A 117 1.76 0.83 20.33
CA LEU A 117 2.44 0.10 19.27
C LEU A 117 3.65 0.89 18.77
N PRO A 118 4.82 0.26 18.59
CA PRO A 118 5.92 0.85 17.83
C PRO A 118 5.59 0.84 16.32
N SER A 119 6.28 1.71 15.56
CA SER A 119 6.28 1.63 14.10
C SER A 119 7.05 0.41 13.60
N PRO A 120 6.55 -0.34 12.59
CA PRO A 120 7.29 -1.46 12.02
C PRO A 120 8.56 -1.01 11.30
N PHE A 121 8.68 0.28 10.94
CA PHE A 121 9.88 0.89 10.37
C PHE A 121 10.99 1.18 11.40
N GLY A 122 10.88 0.67 12.63
CA GLY A 122 11.98 0.63 13.59
C GLY A 122 12.28 1.97 14.26
N ASP A 123 11.30 2.87 14.34
CA ASP A 123 11.47 4.20 14.96
C ASP A 123 11.46 4.08 16.51
N PRO A 124 12.61 3.97 17.20
CA PRO A 124 12.68 3.35 18.54
C PRO A 124 12.10 4.24 19.65
N LYS A 125 11.86 5.52 19.34
CA LYS A 125 11.46 6.54 20.30
C LYS A 125 9.99 6.94 20.21
N ARG A 126 9.24 6.39 19.25
CA ARG A 126 7.85 6.76 19.01
C ARG A 126 6.92 5.57 19.16
N LEU A 127 6.05 5.68 20.16
CA LEU A 127 4.97 4.74 20.43
C LEU A 127 3.64 5.42 20.10
N TYR A 128 2.73 4.68 19.47
CA TYR A 128 1.43 5.17 19.03
C TYR A 128 0.31 4.50 19.84
N HIS A 129 -0.73 5.26 20.22
CA HIS A 129 -1.88 4.67 20.88
C HIS A 129 -2.62 3.75 19.90
N LYS A 130 -3.23 2.70 20.42
CA LYS A 130 -4.14 1.85 19.64
C LYS A 130 -5.49 2.52 19.47
N ILE A 131 -5.51 3.61 18.70
CA ILE A 131 -6.75 4.23 18.23
C ILE A 131 -7.12 3.59 16.91
N VAL A 132 -8.37 3.19 16.79
CA VAL A 132 -9.00 2.89 15.51
C VAL A 132 -10.07 3.94 15.24
N ALA A 133 -9.96 4.62 14.10
CA ALA A 133 -11.01 5.48 13.59
C ALA A 133 -11.77 4.76 12.47
N THR A 134 -13.09 4.88 12.51
CA THR A 134 -13.98 4.59 11.37
C THR A 134 -14.60 5.91 10.92
N VAL A 135 -14.46 6.22 9.63
CA VAL A 135 -15.03 7.43 9.01
C VAL A 135 -15.99 6.98 7.93
N GLN A 136 -17.25 7.35 8.07
CA GLN A 136 -18.30 7.15 7.07
C GLN A 136 -18.51 8.45 6.30
N ASN A 137 -18.39 8.41 4.97
CA ASN A 137 -18.89 9.47 4.09
C ASN A 137 -20.37 9.18 3.80
N THR A 138 -21.27 9.98 4.38
CA THR A 138 -22.71 9.76 4.32
C THR A 138 -23.28 10.01 2.92
N ARG A 139 -22.64 10.90 2.14
CA ARG A 139 -23.01 11.20 0.75
C ARG A 139 -22.66 10.06 -0.20
N LEU A 140 -21.50 9.45 -0.03
CA LEU A 140 -21.03 8.33 -0.86
C LEU A 140 -21.51 6.96 -0.37
N GLN A 141 -22.07 6.89 0.84
CA GLN A 141 -22.43 5.64 1.52
C GLN A 141 -21.26 4.65 1.58
N LYS A 142 -20.06 5.18 1.78
CA LYS A 142 -18.81 4.44 1.90
C LYS A 142 -18.13 4.77 3.22
N GLU A 143 -17.32 3.86 3.72
CA GLU A 143 -16.55 4.07 4.94
C GLU A 143 -15.11 3.60 4.77
N ILE A 144 -14.23 4.15 5.59
CA ILE A 144 -12.88 3.64 5.80
C ILE A 144 -12.62 3.41 7.28
N ARG A 145 -11.74 2.46 7.57
CA ARG A 145 -11.28 2.17 8.93
C ARG A 145 -9.76 2.15 8.95
N PHE A 146 -9.17 2.86 9.90
CA PHE A 146 -7.72 3.03 9.98
C PHE A 146 -7.27 3.28 11.42
N THR A 147 -5.98 3.13 11.66
CA THR A 147 -5.37 3.33 12.98
C THR A 147 -4.57 4.63 13.04
N GLN A 148 -4.28 5.11 14.26
CA GLN A 148 -3.29 6.18 14.44
C GLN A 148 -1.91 5.79 13.89
N LEU A 149 -1.56 4.50 13.92
CA LEU A 149 -0.30 4.03 13.35
C LEU A 149 -0.29 4.15 11.82
N ASN A 150 -1.42 3.94 11.13
CA ASN A 150 -1.52 4.18 9.68
C ASN A 150 -1.18 5.63 9.33
N VAL A 151 -1.64 6.60 10.13
CA VAL A 151 -1.32 8.03 9.92
C VAL A 151 0.19 8.27 9.89
N HIS A 152 0.91 7.70 10.86
CA HIS A 152 2.37 7.81 10.90
C HIS A 152 3.05 7.08 9.74
N MET A 153 2.65 5.83 9.46
CA MET A 153 3.25 5.04 8.39
C MET A 153 3.07 5.70 7.02
N ILE A 154 1.90 6.29 6.75
CA ILE A 154 1.66 7.04 5.53
C ILE A 154 2.50 8.32 5.51
N ARG A 155 2.52 9.09 6.60
CA ARG A 155 3.21 10.38 6.65
C ARG A 155 4.72 10.27 6.43
N GLU A 156 5.36 9.34 7.14
CA GLU A 156 6.82 9.26 7.21
C GLU A 156 7.39 8.26 6.20
N HIS A 157 6.61 7.26 5.79
CA HIS A 157 7.10 6.16 4.97
C HIS A 157 6.29 5.93 3.68
N GLY A 158 5.17 6.64 3.48
CA GLY A 158 4.31 6.41 2.32
C GLY A 158 3.70 5.00 2.27
N PHE A 159 3.62 4.31 3.41
CA PHE A 159 3.20 2.92 3.47
C PHE A 159 1.74 2.78 3.90
N PHE A 160 0.93 2.19 3.03
CA PHE A 160 -0.52 2.01 3.20
C PHE A 160 -0.91 0.59 3.63
N GLU A 161 0.05 -0.19 4.14
CA GLU A 161 -0.04 -1.64 4.42
C GLU A 161 -0.12 -2.51 3.16
N GLY A 162 0.14 -3.81 3.29
CA GLY A 162 0.03 -4.76 2.18
C GLY A 162 -1.42 -5.17 1.89
N LYS A 163 -1.68 -5.60 0.65
CA LYS A 163 -2.98 -6.11 0.24
C LYS A 163 -3.44 -7.28 1.11
N GLY A 164 -4.71 -7.26 1.51
CA GLY A 164 -5.29 -8.25 2.43
C GLY A 164 -5.04 -7.96 3.92
N SER A 165 -4.22 -6.95 4.26
CA SER A 165 -4.11 -6.49 5.63
C SER A 165 -5.43 -5.85 6.09
N ILE A 166 -5.79 -6.04 7.36
CA ILE A 166 -7.02 -5.53 7.96
C ILE A 166 -7.13 -4.01 7.86
N PHE A 167 -6.00 -3.31 7.87
CA PHE A 167 -5.91 -1.85 7.79
C PHE A 167 -5.25 -1.37 6.50
N ARG A 168 -5.22 -2.20 5.44
CA ARG A 168 -4.85 -1.75 4.09
C ARG A 168 -5.73 -0.58 3.67
N LEU A 169 -5.08 0.51 3.28
CA LEU A 169 -5.73 1.71 2.79
C LEU A 169 -5.44 1.88 1.30
N GLU A 170 -6.36 1.46 0.43
CA GLU A 170 -6.19 1.67 -1.02
C GLU A 170 -6.18 3.18 -1.35
N PRO A 171 -5.10 3.73 -1.97
CA PRO A 171 -4.95 5.17 -2.12
C PRO A 171 -6.11 5.86 -2.85
N GLU A 172 -6.63 5.28 -3.95
CA GLU A 172 -7.80 5.86 -4.65
C GLU A 172 -9.03 5.90 -3.75
N THR A 173 -9.28 4.82 -3.00
CA THR A 173 -10.43 4.69 -2.10
C THR A 173 -10.36 5.73 -0.97
N VAL A 174 -9.17 5.94 -0.39
CA VAL A 174 -8.98 6.96 0.66
C VAL A 174 -9.24 8.36 0.11
N VAL A 175 -8.67 8.69 -1.05
CA VAL A 175 -8.86 10.02 -1.68
C VAL A 175 -10.32 10.26 -2.02
N GLU A 176 -11.01 9.26 -2.60
CA GLU A 176 -12.43 9.34 -2.94
C GLU A 176 -13.30 9.52 -1.70
N ILE A 177 -13.17 8.63 -0.70
CA ILE A 177 -14.06 8.61 0.47
C ILE A 177 -13.83 9.86 1.32
N LEU A 178 -12.58 10.27 1.54
CA LEU A 178 -12.26 11.41 2.39
C LEU A 178 -12.32 12.77 1.67
N GLU A 179 -12.71 12.77 0.39
CA GLU A 179 -12.88 13.94 -0.48
C GLU A 179 -11.61 14.81 -0.55
N ILE A 180 -10.43 14.16 -0.61
CA ILE A 180 -9.13 14.84 -0.64
C ILE A 180 -8.94 15.48 -2.01
N GLN A 181 -8.64 16.77 -2.02
CA GLN A 181 -8.43 17.52 -3.26
C GLN A 181 -6.96 17.43 -3.71
N PRO A 182 -6.70 17.34 -5.03
CA PRO A 182 -5.35 17.42 -5.56
C PRO A 182 -4.67 18.73 -5.15
N GLU A 183 -3.36 18.68 -4.93
CA GLU A 183 -2.56 19.88 -4.72
C GLU A 183 -2.65 20.73 -5.98
N THR A 184 -3.26 21.91 -5.85
CA THR A 184 -3.35 22.84 -6.99
C THR A 184 -1.94 23.32 -7.28
N ALA A 185 -1.38 22.94 -8.43
CA ALA A 185 -0.15 23.53 -8.91
C ALA A 185 -0.37 25.04 -9.07
N LEU A 186 0.23 25.82 -8.17
CA LEU A 186 0.27 27.29 -8.22
C LEU A 186 1.08 27.77 -9.43
#